data_AF-A0A2Z6D378-F1
#
_entry.id   AF-A0A2Z6D378-F1
#
_cell.length_a   1.000
_cell.length_b   1.000
_cell.length_c   1.000
_cell.angle_alpha   90.00
_cell.angle_beta   90.00
_cell.angle_gamma   90.00
#
_symmetry.space_group_name_H-M   'P 1'
#
loop_
_entity.id
_entity.type
_entity.pdbx_description
1 polymer ?
#
loop_
_entity_poly.entity_id
_entity_poly.type
_entity_poly.pdbx_seq_one_letter_code
_entity_poly.pdbx_strand_id
1 'polypeptide(L)'
;MQQTLSIPQDWQYPRFSFGGRTQLGVIIGMKYYAEDTYLGNEYGVGWHYIMLADKNGEDEEHRTEEHIKLLSAQELKTMLEAEIQNYQRQIQSLKHQLESIPAIVVTANSTDEKHIQQPQEACYPFLHDLVNGAKFLIREIANHPEYLTLEYQPDLTVGDAETALSYLELELESSPSLYTQ
;
A
#
# COMPACT_ATOMS: atom_id res chain seq x y z
N MET A 1 -30.20 3.61 20.66
CA MET A 1 -30.85 3.68 19.33
C MET A 1 -30.55 2.38 18.61
N GLN A 2 -31.55 1.64 18.12
CA GLN A 2 -31.32 0.45 17.29
C GLN A 2 -31.12 0.90 15.83
N GLN A 3 -30.05 0.42 15.18
CA GLN A 3 -29.82 0.67 13.77
C GLN A 3 -30.75 -0.23 12.95
N THR A 4 -31.81 0.35 12.40
CA THR A 4 -32.72 -0.35 11.49
C THR A 4 -32.21 -0.16 10.06
N LEU A 5 -31.59 -1.19 9.48
CA LEU A 5 -31.29 -1.23 8.05
C LEU A 5 -32.63 -1.38 7.31
N SER A 6 -33.15 -0.26 6.80
CA SER A 6 -34.38 -0.24 6.02
C SER A 6 -34.03 -0.30 4.54
N ILE A 7 -34.22 -1.47 3.92
CA ILE A 7 -34.07 -1.64 2.48
C ILE A 7 -35.37 -1.14 1.83
N PRO A 8 -35.32 -0.15 0.91
CA PRO A 8 -36.50 0.35 0.20
C PRO A 8 -37.27 -0.76 -0.53
N GLN A 9 -38.60 -0.60 -0.63
CA GLN A 9 -39.48 -1.60 -1.25
C GLN A 9 -39.15 -1.87 -2.74
N ASP A 10 -38.62 -0.88 -3.44
CA ASP A 10 -38.24 -0.99 -4.86
C ASP A 10 -36.78 -1.45 -5.07
N TRP A 11 -36.07 -1.85 -4.01
CA TRP A 11 -34.72 -2.37 -4.15
C TRP A 11 -34.77 -3.74 -4.87
N GLN A 12 -34.35 -3.75 -6.12
CA GLN A 12 -34.04 -4.97 -6.86
C GLN A 12 -32.60 -5.39 -6.60
N TYR A 13 -32.34 -6.71 -6.63
CA TYR A 13 -31.00 -7.24 -6.39
C TYR A 13 -30.00 -6.57 -7.36
N PRO A 14 -28.88 -6.01 -6.85
CA PRO A 14 -27.94 -5.27 -7.67
C PRO A 14 -27.38 -6.19 -8.75
N ARG A 15 -27.47 -5.73 -10.01
CA ARG A 15 -27.01 -6.50 -11.17
C ARG A 15 -25.50 -6.68 -11.23
N PHE A 16 -24.75 -5.77 -10.60
CA PHE A 16 -23.29 -5.80 -10.61
C PHE A 16 -22.72 -5.98 -9.21
N SER A 17 -21.64 -6.75 -9.11
CA SER A 17 -20.94 -7.02 -7.85
C SER A 17 -19.79 -6.03 -7.63
N PHE A 18 -19.49 -5.76 -6.36
CA PHE A 18 -18.27 -5.06 -5.94
C PHE A 18 -17.02 -5.71 -6.51
N GLY A 19 -16.04 -4.90 -6.91
CA GLY A 19 -14.83 -5.33 -7.61
C GLY A 19 -15.02 -5.68 -9.09
N GLY A 20 -16.25 -5.62 -9.61
CA GLY A 20 -16.54 -5.81 -11.02
C GLY A 20 -15.84 -4.76 -11.88
N ARG A 21 -15.11 -5.20 -12.92
CA ARG A 21 -14.48 -4.29 -13.89
C ARG A 21 -15.47 -3.93 -15.00
N THR A 22 -15.66 -2.64 -15.21
CA THR A 22 -16.52 -2.05 -16.24
C THR A 22 -15.67 -1.26 -17.23
N GLN A 23 -16.27 -0.77 -18.31
CA GLN A 23 -15.59 0.13 -19.25
C GLN A 23 -15.17 1.47 -18.62
N LEU A 24 -15.78 1.86 -17.49
CA LEU A 24 -15.54 3.13 -16.81
C LEU A 24 -14.60 2.99 -15.59
N GLY A 25 -14.37 1.77 -15.12
CA GLY A 25 -13.58 1.53 -13.92
C GLY A 25 -14.05 0.33 -13.11
N VAL A 26 -13.53 0.22 -11.90
CA VAL A 26 -13.91 -0.82 -10.94
C VAL A 26 -15.07 -0.34 -10.08
N ILE A 27 -16.09 -1.19 -9.91
CA ILE A 27 -17.20 -0.90 -8.99
C ILE A 27 -16.71 -1.01 -7.55
N ILE A 28 -16.75 0.12 -6.84
CA ILE A 28 -16.30 0.21 -5.43
C ILE A 28 -17.48 0.38 -4.47
N GLY A 29 -18.64 0.82 -4.97
CA GLY A 29 -19.70 1.37 -4.14
C GLY A 29 -21.07 1.23 -4.78
N MET A 30 -22.11 1.29 -3.95
CA MET A 30 -23.44 1.69 -4.39
C MET A 30 -24.06 2.59 -3.32
N LYS A 31 -24.71 3.67 -3.76
CA LYS A 31 -25.30 4.67 -2.86
C LYS A 31 -26.66 5.14 -3.40
N TYR A 32 -27.59 5.37 -2.48
CA TYR A 32 -28.87 5.97 -2.79
C TYR A 32 -28.80 7.49 -2.64
N TYR A 33 -29.31 8.20 -3.63
CA TYR A 33 -29.48 9.64 -3.59
C TYR A 33 -30.96 9.98 -3.48
N ALA A 34 -31.32 10.73 -2.44
CA ALA A 34 -32.68 11.21 -2.22
C ALA A 34 -32.92 12.54 -2.95
N GLU A 35 -34.20 12.83 -3.23
CA GLU A 35 -34.67 13.99 -4.01
C GLU A 35 -34.28 15.35 -3.43
N ASP A 36 -33.98 15.42 -2.14
CA ASP A 36 -33.61 16.64 -1.41
C ASP A 36 -32.09 16.75 -1.13
N THR A 37 -31.27 15.89 -1.73
CA THR A 37 -29.82 15.90 -1.54
C THR A 37 -29.08 16.56 -2.71
N TYR A 38 -27.94 17.21 -2.43
CA TYR A 38 -27.07 17.79 -3.46
C TYR A 38 -26.71 16.76 -4.55
N LEU A 39 -26.32 15.55 -4.13
CA LEU A 39 -25.96 14.46 -5.04
C LEU A 39 -27.16 13.95 -5.85
N GLY A 40 -28.37 13.97 -5.28
CA GLY A 40 -29.60 13.62 -6.02
C GLY A 40 -29.95 14.63 -7.11
N ASN A 41 -29.64 15.92 -6.89
CA ASN A 41 -29.79 16.95 -7.93
C ASN A 41 -28.71 16.86 -9.00
N GLU A 42 -27.48 16.47 -8.65
CA GLU A 42 -26.35 16.39 -9.57
C GLU A 42 -26.41 15.13 -10.45
N TYR A 43 -26.67 13.97 -9.84
CA TYR A 43 -26.59 12.67 -10.51
C TYR A 43 -27.96 12.03 -10.78
N GLY A 44 -29.01 12.54 -10.14
CA GLY A 44 -30.35 11.98 -10.20
C GLY A 44 -30.74 11.25 -8.92
N VAL A 45 -32.05 11.11 -8.70
CA VAL A 45 -32.62 10.40 -7.55
C VAL A 45 -32.57 8.89 -7.80
N GLY A 46 -32.18 8.13 -6.79
CA GLY A 46 -32.18 6.66 -6.84
C GLY A 46 -30.81 6.02 -6.60
N TRP A 47 -30.71 4.74 -6.96
CA TRP A 47 -29.52 3.93 -6.79
C TRP A 47 -28.45 4.23 -7.85
N HIS A 48 -27.27 4.56 -7.39
CA HIS A 48 -26.10 4.82 -8.22
C HIS A 48 -24.95 3.92 -7.80
N TYR A 49 -24.30 3.29 -8.77
CA TYR A 49 -23.03 2.62 -8.55
C TYR A 49 -21.92 3.67 -8.57
N ILE A 50 -20.95 3.45 -7.69
CA ILE A 50 -19.75 4.26 -7.58
C ILE A 50 -18.61 3.45 -8.21
N MET A 51 -17.95 4.06 -9.17
CA MET A 51 -16.85 3.46 -9.91
C MET A 51 -15.59 4.30 -9.78
N LEU A 52 -14.45 3.62 -9.80
CA LEU A 52 -13.15 4.24 -9.75
C LEU A 52 -12.38 3.89 -11.02
N ALA A 53 -11.97 4.90 -11.80
CA ALA A 53 -11.30 4.72 -13.08
C ALA A 53 -9.90 4.10 -12.92
N ASP A 54 -9.16 4.53 -11.88
CA ASP A 54 -7.88 3.96 -11.46
C ASP A 54 -7.95 3.67 -9.96
N LYS A 55 -7.45 2.51 -9.53
CA LYS A 55 -7.36 2.15 -8.10
C LYS A 55 -6.53 3.12 -7.25
N ASN A 56 -5.69 3.95 -7.89
CA ASN A 56 -4.91 4.98 -7.24
C ASN A 56 -5.49 6.39 -7.45
N GLY A 57 -6.62 6.50 -8.15
CA GLY A 57 -7.32 7.77 -8.36
C GLY A 57 -8.23 8.09 -7.18
N GLU A 58 -8.51 9.38 -7.01
CA GLU A 58 -9.49 9.88 -6.03
C GLU A 58 -10.85 10.19 -6.68
N ASP A 59 -10.91 10.21 -8.01
CA ASP A 59 -12.09 10.62 -8.76
C ASP A 59 -13.13 9.49 -8.84
N GLU A 60 -14.21 9.64 -8.07
CA GLU A 60 -15.37 8.76 -8.10
C GLU A 60 -16.34 9.14 -9.23
N GLU A 61 -16.79 8.13 -9.96
CA GLU A 61 -17.82 8.29 -11.00
C GLU A 61 -19.13 7.63 -10.54
N HIS A 62 -20.23 8.38 -10.63
CA HIS A 62 -21.55 7.94 -10.17
C HIS A 62 -22.47 7.67 -11.37
N ARG A 63 -22.90 6.41 -11.56
CA ARG A 63 -23.77 6.04 -12.68
C ARG A 63 -24.94 5.18 -12.23
N THR A 64 -26.07 5.37 -12.90
CA THR A 64 -27.21 4.45 -12.80
C THR A 64 -26.92 3.14 -13.51
N GLU A 65 -27.65 2.09 -13.15
CA GLU A 65 -27.44 0.73 -13.64
C GLU A 65 -27.50 0.61 -15.18
N GLU A 66 -28.33 1.41 -15.84
CA GLU A 66 -28.53 1.38 -17.29
C GLU A 66 -27.30 1.82 -18.09
N HIS A 67 -26.46 2.66 -17.47
CA HIS A 67 -25.28 3.24 -18.11
C HIS A 67 -24.01 2.42 -17.84
N ILE A 68 -24.10 1.32 -17.10
CA ILE A 68 -22.96 0.49 -16.75
C ILE A 68 -22.88 -0.70 -17.71
N LYS A 69 -21.73 -0.81 -18.37
CA LYS A 69 -21.39 -1.95 -19.23
C LYS A 69 -20.22 -2.70 -18.64
N LEU A 70 -20.46 -3.96 -18.29
CA LEU A 70 -19.39 -4.90 -17.96
C LEU A 70 -18.51 -5.12 -19.19
N LEU A 71 -17.22 -5.28 -18.94
CA LEU A 71 -16.28 -5.71 -19.97
C LEU A 71 -16.62 -7.14 -20.40
N SER A 72 -16.54 -7.41 -21.70
CA SER A 72 -16.58 -8.78 -22.20
C SER A 72 -15.38 -9.58 -21.67
N ALA A 73 -15.48 -10.90 -21.66
CA ALA A 73 -14.39 -11.77 -21.21
C ALA A 73 -13.08 -11.52 -21.98
N GLN A 74 -13.18 -11.16 -23.27
CA GLN A 74 -12.03 -10.85 -24.11
C GLN A 74 -11.40 -9.51 -23.73
N GLU A 75 -12.20 -8.45 -23.54
CA GLU A 75 -11.70 -7.15 -23.10
C GLU A 75 -11.07 -7.23 -21.71
N LEU A 76 -11.72 -7.97 -20.80
CA LEU A 76 -11.19 -8.22 -19.45
C LEU A 76 -9.83 -8.91 -19.52
N LYS A 77 -9.69 -9.95 -20.36
CA LYS A 77 -8.43 -10.67 -20.56
C LYS A 77 -7.34 -9.73 -21.10
N THR A 78 -7.64 -8.96 -22.14
CA THR A 78 -6.69 -8.01 -22.73
C THR A 78 -6.25 -6.94 -21.73
N MET A 79 -7.17 -6.42 -20.91
CA MET A 79 -6.83 -5.48 -19.84
C MET A 79 -5.92 -6.10 -18.78
N LEU A 80 -6.23 -7.32 -18.32
CA LEU A 80 -5.40 -8.02 -17.33
C LEU A 80 -4.00 -8.32 -17.90
N GLU A 81 -3.90 -8.75 -19.15
CA GLU A 81 -2.62 -8.98 -19.82
C GLU A 81 -1.79 -7.70 -19.91
N ALA A 82 -2.40 -6.57 -20.28
CA ALA A 82 -1.72 -5.27 -20.32
C ALA A 82 -1.24 -4.80 -18.93
N GLU A 83 -2.06 -5.02 -17.89
CA GLU A 83 -1.71 -4.68 -16.51
C GLU A 83 -0.54 -5.54 -16.01
N ILE A 84 -0.55 -6.86 -16.29
CA ILE A 84 0.57 -7.76 -15.98
C ILE A 84 1.85 -7.30 -16.67
N GLN A 85 1.79 -6.96 -17.96
CA GLN A 85 2.96 -6.48 -18.71
C GLN A 85 3.49 -5.16 -18.16
N ASN A 86 2.63 -4.27 -17.68
CA ASN A 86 3.05 -3.04 -17.02
C ASN A 86 3.83 -3.35 -15.73
N TYR A 87 3.29 -4.21 -14.86
CA TYR A 87 3.98 -4.62 -13.64
C TYR A 87 5.30 -5.32 -13.90
N GLN A 88 5.36 -6.18 -14.91
CA GLN A 88 6.61 -6.82 -15.31
C GLN A 88 7.67 -5.79 -15.72
N ARG A 89 7.31 -4.76 -16.47
CA ARG A 89 8.23 -3.66 -16.83
C ARG A 89 8.69 -2.87 -15.62
N GLN A 90 7.80 -2.58 -14.67
CA GLN A 90 8.16 -1.89 -13.43
C GLN A 90 9.14 -2.72 -12.59
N ILE A 91 8.86 -4.01 -12.42
CA ILE A 91 9.75 -4.94 -11.71
C ILE A 91 11.12 -5.00 -12.39
N GLN A 92 11.18 -5.07 -13.72
CA GLN A 92 12.43 -5.06 -14.46
C GLN A 92 13.22 -3.75 -14.26
N SER A 93 12.53 -2.61 -14.28
CA SER A 93 13.16 -1.31 -14.03
C SER A 93 13.74 -1.23 -12.61
N LEU A 94 12.96 -1.63 -11.59
CA LEU A 94 13.40 -1.66 -10.21
C LEU A 94 14.58 -2.62 -10.01
N LYS A 95 14.53 -3.79 -10.65
CA LYS A 95 15.64 -4.75 -10.63
C LYS A 95 16.91 -4.15 -11.23
N HIS A 96 16.80 -3.48 -12.37
CA HIS A 96 17.94 -2.80 -12.98
C HIS A 96 18.51 -1.70 -12.10
N GLN A 97 17.64 -0.92 -11.44
CA GLN A 97 18.08 0.09 -10.46
C GLN A 97 18.86 -0.55 -9.32
N LEU A 98 18.40 -1.68 -8.78
CA LEU A 98 19.13 -2.42 -7.74
C LEU A 98 20.47 -2.98 -8.24
N GLU A 99 20.54 -3.52 -9.46
CA GLU A 99 21.79 -4.00 -10.07
C GLU A 99 22.79 -2.87 -10.36
N SER A 100 22.28 -1.65 -10.58
CA SER A 100 23.10 -0.45 -10.80
C SER A 100 23.66 0.18 -9.52
N ILE A 101 23.24 -0.31 -8.35
CA ILE A 101 23.88 0.03 -7.07
C ILE A 101 25.27 -0.63 -7.09
N PRO A 102 26.37 0.14 -7.08
CA PRO A 102 27.71 -0.43 -7.17
C PRO A 102 27.96 -1.41 -6.03
N ALA A 103 28.51 -2.58 -6.38
CA ALA A 103 28.88 -3.67 -5.50
C ALA A 103 30.03 -3.30 -4.54
N ILE A 104 29.81 -2.35 -3.63
CA ILE A 104 30.71 -2.09 -2.50
C ILE A 104 30.29 -2.92 -1.27
N VAL A 105 29.10 -3.55 -1.29
CA VAL A 105 28.59 -4.31 -0.13
C VAL A 105 28.71 -5.84 -0.28
N VAL A 106 29.12 -6.36 -1.44
CA VAL A 106 29.23 -7.82 -1.65
C VAL A 106 30.58 -8.18 -2.29
N THR A 107 31.65 -8.10 -1.50
CA THR A 107 32.78 -9.05 -1.43
C THR A 107 33.93 -8.38 -0.67
N ALA A 108 33.97 -8.53 0.64
CA ALA A 108 35.21 -8.40 1.40
C ALA A 108 35.36 -9.68 2.20
N ASN A 109 35.86 -10.73 1.54
CA ASN A 109 36.55 -11.89 2.14
C ASN A 109 37.14 -12.77 1.02
N SER A 110 38.09 -12.24 0.27
CA SER A 110 39.15 -13.04 -0.36
C SER A 110 40.26 -12.11 -0.85
N THR A 111 41.29 -12.07 -0.01
CA THR A 111 42.70 -11.75 -0.23
C THR A 111 43.11 -11.49 -1.68
N ASP A 112 43.40 -10.24 -2.01
CA ASP A 112 44.70 -9.90 -2.59
C ASP A 112 44.98 -8.40 -2.47
N GLU A 113 46.12 -8.09 -1.85
CA GLU A 113 46.63 -6.76 -1.62
C GLU A 113 47.08 -6.14 -2.96
N LYS A 114 46.51 -4.99 -3.33
CA LYS A 114 47.28 -3.79 -3.72
C LYS A 114 46.40 -2.61 -4.13
N HIS A 115 46.74 -1.49 -3.50
CA HIS A 115 46.64 -0.12 -3.98
C HIS A 115 45.33 0.67 -3.79
N ILE A 116 45.34 1.43 -2.69
CA ILE A 116 44.93 2.85 -2.51
C ILE A 116 43.51 3.23 -2.94
N GLN A 117 42.62 3.35 -1.97
CA GLN A 117 42.08 4.65 -1.51
C GLN A 117 41.27 4.45 -0.23
N GLN A 118 41.47 5.36 0.73
CA GLN A 118 40.87 5.40 2.07
C GLN A 118 39.38 5.03 2.07
N PRO A 119 38.91 4.26 3.08
CA PRO A 119 37.49 4.25 3.39
C PRO A 119 37.11 5.66 3.84
N GLN A 120 36.44 6.39 2.96
CA GLN A 120 35.71 7.58 3.36
C GLN A 120 34.62 7.11 4.32
N GLU A 121 34.63 7.66 5.54
CA GLU A 121 33.54 7.56 6.50
C GLU A 121 32.25 8.04 5.84
N ALA A 122 31.49 7.11 5.26
CA ALA A 122 30.13 7.38 4.86
C ALA A 122 29.31 7.46 6.16
N CYS A 123 29.10 8.67 6.65
CA CYS A 123 28.02 8.97 7.58
C CYS A 123 26.73 8.38 6.98
N TYR A 124 26.07 7.46 7.69
CA TYR A 124 24.83 6.81 7.24
C TYR A 124 23.61 7.48 7.93
N PRO A 125 23.18 8.69 7.51
CA PRO A 125 21.96 9.31 8.04
C PRO A 125 20.74 8.39 7.83
N PHE A 126 20.77 7.58 6.77
CA PHE A 126 19.72 6.64 6.41
C PHE A 126 19.45 5.55 7.46
N LEU A 127 20.45 5.10 8.23
CA LEU A 127 20.26 4.02 9.20
C LEU A 127 19.56 4.50 10.48
N HIS A 128 19.94 5.68 10.98
CA HIS A 128 19.21 6.30 12.09
C HIS A 128 17.78 6.64 11.69
N ASP A 129 17.57 7.16 10.48
CA ASP A 129 16.22 7.44 9.95
C ASP A 129 15.38 6.16 9.83
N LEU A 130 15.98 5.04 9.41
CA LEU A 130 15.32 3.75 9.32
C LEU A 130 14.92 3.20 10.70
N VAL A 131 15.82 3.28 11.69
CA VAL A 131 15.52 2.86 13.07
C VAL A 131 14.41 3.74 13.67
N ASN A 132 14.46 5.05 13.43
CA ASN A 132 13.41 5.98 13.88
C ASN A 132 12.06 5.70 13.21
N GLY A 133 12.04 5.42 11.91
CA GLY A 133 10.85 5.03 11.17
C GLY A 133 10.26 3.71 11.68
N ALA A 134 11.10 2.71 11.96
CA ALA A 134 10.67 1.45 12.53
C ALA A 134 10.07 1.63 13.94
N LYS A 135 10.71 2.44 14.80
CA LYS A 135 10.16 2.78 16.13
C LYS A 135 8.80 3.45 16.04
N PHE A 136 8.61 4.36 15.08
CA PHE A 136 7.33 5.00 14.85
C PHE A 136 6.25 3.98 14.49
N LEU A 137 6.52 3.11 13.51
CA LEU A 137 5.57 2.09 13.07
C LEU A 137 5.20 1.10 14.18
N ILE A 138 6.18 0.63 14.95
CA ILE A 138 5.93 -0.28 16.07
C ILE A 138 5.02 0.35 17.13
N ARG A 139 5.19 1.65 17.41
CA ARG A 139 4.29 2.40 18.32
C ARG A 139 2.87 2.53 17.77
N GLU A 140 2.73 2.82 16.48
CA GLU A 140 1.40 2.91 15.84
C GLU A 140 0.68 1.56 15.89
N ILE A 141 1.39 0.45 15.65
CA ILE A 141 0.85 -0.91 15.77
C ILE A 141 0.42 -1.19 17.22
N ALA A 142 1.27 -0.86 18.20
CA ALA A 142 0.98 -1.08 19.62
C ALA A 142 -0.29 -0.34 20.10
N ASN A 143 -0.54 0.85 19.55
CA ASN A 143 -1.69 1.69 19.89
C ASN A 143 -2.95 1.38 19.07
N HIS A 144 -2.88 0.50 18.07
CA HIS A 144 -4.00 0.25 17.17
C HIS A 144 -5.11 -0.53 17.91
N PRO A 145 -6.39 -0.09 17.85
CA PRO A 145 -7.48 -0.72 18.59
C PRO A 145 -7.68 -2.18 18.17
N GLU A 146 -7.49 -2.51 16.89
CA GLU A 146 -7.61 -3.89 16.42
C GLU A 146 -6.50 -4.78 17.00
N TYR A 147 -5.27 -4.27 17.14
CA TYR A 147 -4.15 -5.02 17.71
C TYR A 147 -4.42 -5.42 19.17
N LEU A 148 -5.02 -4.52 19.95
CA LEU A 148 -5.38 -4.75 21.35
C LEU A 148 -6.53 -5.74 21.53
N THR A 149 -7.42 -5.85 20.53
CA THR A 149 -8.58 -6.74 20.57
C THR A 149 -8.32 -8.13 19.98
N LEU A 150 -7.14 -8.33 19.37
CA LEU A 150 -6.76 -9.63 18.85
C LEU A 150 -6.56 -10.61 20.02
N GLU A 151 -7.29 -11.72 20.03
CA GLU A 151 -6.96 -12.91 20.83
C GLU A 151 -5.79 -13.71 20.20
N TYR A 152 -4.88 -13.01 19.51
CA TYR A 152 -3.74 -13.58 18.81
C TYR A 152 -2.49 -13.35 19.64
N GLN A 153 -1.78 -14.43 19.95
CA GLN A 153 -0.53 -14.39 20.71
C GLN A 153 0.62 -14.80 19.78
N PRO A 154 1.31 -13.84 19.16
CA PRO A 154 2.44 -14.13 18.27
C PRO A 154 3.67 -14.60 19.04
N ASP A 155 4.54 -15.37 18.38
CA ASP A 155 5.84 -15.79 18.91
C ASP A 155 6.82 -14.63 19.11
N LEU A 156 6.63 -13.52 18.37
CA LEU A 156 7.33 -12.25 18.57
C LEU A 156 6.34 -11.15 18.90
N THR A 157 6.53 -10.52 20.03
CA THR A 157 5.70 -9.42 20.53
C THR A 157 6.23 -8.06 20.08
N VAL A 158 5.39 -7.03 20.22
CA VAL A 158 5.82 -5.63 20.07
C VAL A 158 7.00 -5.31 21.00
N GLY A 159 7.01 -5.84 22.23
CA GLY A 159 8.11 -5.65 23.17
C GLY A 159 9.43 -6.27 22.70
N ASP A 160 9.38 -7.41 22.01
CA ASP A 160 10.56 -8.03 21.40
C ASP A 160 11.11 -7.16 20.26
N ALA A 161 10.23 -6.58 19.44
CA ALA A 161 10.61 -5.66 18.37
C ALA A 161 11.21 -4.36 18.90
N GLU A 162 10.64 -3.77 19.96
CA GLU A 162 11.21 -2.59 20.63
C GLU A 162 12.61 -2.89 21.20
N THR A 163 12.78 -4.05 21.83
CA THR A 163 14.06 -4.51 22.37
C THR A 163 15.11 -4.68 21.29
N ALA A 164 14.75 -5.28 20.15
CA ALA A 164 15.65 -5.41 19.00
C ALA A 164 16.08 -4.05 18.43
N LEU A 165 15.15 -3.08 18.34
CA LEU A 165 15.46 -1.72 17.89
C LEU A 165 16.37 -0.98 18.86
N SER A 166 16.26 -1.21 20.17
CA SER A 166 17.20 -0.67 21.16
C SER A 166 18.62 -1.24 21.01
N TYR A 167 18.77 -2.52 20.68
CA TYR A 167 20.09 -3.08 20.38
C TYR A 167 20.70 -2.47 19.12
N LEU A 168 19.91 -2.32 18.05
CA LEU A 168 20.36 -1.70 16.81
C LEU A 168 20.77 -0.23 17.00
N GLU A 169 20.00 0.53 17.77
CA GLU A 169 20.36 1.91 18.11
C GLU A 169 21.64 1.98 18.96
N LEU A 170 21.79 1.09 19.94
CA LEU A 170 23.01 1.01 20.74
C LEU A 170 24.24 0.68 19.89
N GLU A 171 24.12 -0.21 18.91
CA GLU A 171 25.22 -0.54 17.98
C GLU A 171 25.59 0.65 17.07
N LEU A 172 24.58 1.41 16.61
CA LEU A 172 24.79 2.63 15.82
C LEU A 172 25.47 3.74 16.65
N GLU A 173 25.06 3.90 17.90
CA GLU A 173 25.66 4.87 18.84
C GLU A 173 27.04 4.44 19.35
N SER A 174 27.25 3.12 19.51
CA SER A 174 28.51 2.49 19.95
C SER A 174 29.47 2.23 18.79
N SER A 175 29.30 2.94 17.68
CA SER A 175 30.31 3.07 16.62
C SER A 175 31.19 4.31 16.88
N PRO A 176 32.07 4.35 17.90
CA PRO A 176 33.03 5.44 18.01
C PRO A 176 34.02 5.30 16.86
N SER A 177 34.27 6.41 16.18
CA SER A 177 35.44 6.66 15.35
C SER A 177 36.72 6.31 16.12
N LEU A 178 37.17 5.06 16.01
CA LEU A 178 38.45 4.60 16.56
C LEU A 178 39.61 5.06 15.68
N TYR A 179 39.79 6.37 15.52
CA TYR A 179 41.07 6.98 15.17
C TYR A 179 41.16 8.40 15.75
N THR A 180 41.56 8.49 17.02
CA THR A 180 42.24 9.67 17.53
C THR A 180 43.47 9.23 18.32
N GLN A 181 44.61 9.12 17.63
CA GLN A 181 45.92 9.67 18.01
C GLN A 181 46.96 9.36 16.93
#